data_AF-A0A1G6IFJ5-F1
#
_entry.id   AF-A0A1G6IFJ5-F1
#
_cell.length_a   1.000
_cell.length_b   1.000
_cell.length_c   1.000
_cell.angle_alpha   90.00
_cell.angle_beta   90.00
_cell.angle_gamma   90.00
#
_symmetry.space_group_name_H-M   'P 1'
#
loop_
_entity.id
_entity.type
_entity.pdbx_description
1 polymer ?
#
loop_
_entity_poly.entity_id
_entity_poly.type
_entity_poly.pdbx_seq_one_letter_code
_entity_poly.pdbx_strand_id
1 'polypeptide(L)'
;MKVDIATLQSMAGQCQAEAAETASRHATLSSHVNTSVLDGWTDSQAAVQFSALYEQWRLSAQGVSDALTGMGGLLGQVAGSYQQHEADMAARIGALL
;
A
#
# COMPACT_ATOMS: atom_id res chain seq x y z
N MET A 1 -17.11 12.50 17.85
CA MET A 1 -16.46 11.78 16.72
C MET A 1 -15.10 11.31 17.21
N LYS A 2 -14.76 10.01 17.18
CA LYS A 2 -13.52 9.51 17.83
C LYS A 2 -12.26 9.66 16.96
N VAL A 3 -12.40 9.86 15.66
CA VAL A 3 -11.31 10.12 14.71
C VAL A 3 -11.73 11.27 13.81
N ASP A 4 -10.91 12.30 13.67
CA ASP A 4 -11.19 13.45 12.82
C ASP A 4 -10.72 13.22 11.36
N ILE A 5 -11.24 14.04 10.44
CA ILE A 5 -10.98 13.94 9.00
C ILE A 5 -9.48 14.11 8.68
N ALA A 6 -8.77 15.01 9.37
CA ALA A 6 -7.35 15.24 9.11
C ALA A 6 -6.52 14.01 9.54
N THR A 7 -6.89 13.35 10.63
CA THR A 7 -6.30 12.08 11.03
C THR A 7 -6.53 10.99 9.97
N LEU A 8 -7.76 10.85 9.45
CA LEU A 8 -8.05 9.86 8.41
C LEU A 8 -7.25 10.11 7.12
N GLN A 9 -7.17 11.35 6.66
CA GLN A 9 -6.42 11.73 5.47
C GLN A 9 -4.90 11.52 5.66
N SER A 10 -4.37 11.88 6.84
CA SER A 10 -2.96 11.66 7.18
C SER A 10 -2.60 10.18 7.18
N MET A 11 -3.42 9.34 7.83
CA MET A 11 -3.22 7.89 7.83
C MET A 11 -3.37 7.30 6.43
N ALA A 12 -4.32 7.78 5.62
CA ALA A 12 -4.47 7.35 4.24
C ALA A 12 -3.20 7.63 3.41
N GLY A 13 -2.67 8.84 3.53
CA GLY A 13 -1.43 9.23 2.87
C GLY A 13 -0.22 8.42 3.33
N GLN A 14 -0.12 8.14 4.64
CA GLN A 14 0.96 7.30 5.19
C GLN A 14 0.88 5.87 4.65
N CYS A 15 -0.30 5.25 4.63
CA CYS A 15 -0.46 3.91 4.06
C CYS A 15 -0.04 3.86 2.58
N GLN A 16 -0.39 4.88 1.79
CA GLN A 16 0.00 4.95 0.37
C GLN A 16 1.51 5.17 0.19
N ALA A 17 2.13 6.02 1.01
CA ALA A 17 3.56 6.26 0.98
C ALA A 17 4.36 4.99 1.34
N GLU A 18 3.95 4.30 2.41
CA GLU A 18 4.58 3.04 2.85
C GLU A 18 4.40 1.92 1.81
N ALA A 19 3.25 1.87 1.11
CA ALA A 19 3.05 0.93 0.01
C ALA A 19 4.05 1.17 -1.13
N ALA A 20 4.21 2.43 -1.53
CA ALA A 20 5.13 2.81 -2.61
C ALA A 20 6.59 2.56 -2.23
N GLU A 21 6.98 2.90 -0.99
CA GLU A 21 8.33 2.65 -0.50
C GLU A 21 8.63 1.14 -0.41
N THR A 22 7.70 0.35 0.11
CA THR A 22 7.82 -1.12 0.18
C THR A 22 7.99 -1.72 -1.21
N ALA A 23 7.16 -1.30 -2.18
CA ALA A 23 7.26 -1.76 -3.56
C ALA A 23 8.61 -1.39 -4.20
N SER A 24 9.13 -0.18 -3.96
CA SER A 24 10.42 0.28 -4.48
C SER A 24 11.60 -0.51 -3.89
N ARG A 25 11.63 -0.71 -2.57
CA ARG A 25 12.66 -1.51 -1.89
C ARG A 25 12.63 -2.96 -2.37
N HIS A 26 11.43 -3.52 -2.54
CA HIS A 26 11.23 -4.86 -3.08
C HIS A 26 11.77 -4.99 -4.51
N ALA A 27 11.40 -4.07 -5.41
CA ALA A 27 11.87 -4.06 -6.80
C ALA A 27 13.40 -3.96 -6.89
N THR A 28 14.01 -3.13 -6.04
CA THR A 28 15.48 -2.98 -5.97
C THR A 28 16.16 -4.29 -5.57
N LEU A 29 15.70 -4.92 -4.49
CA LEU A 29 16.31 -6.19 -4.04
C LEU A 29 16.03 -7.33 -5.02
N SER A 30 14.82 -7.41 -5.58
CA SER A 30 14.45 -8.40 -6.59
C SER A 30 15.35 -8.32 -7.83
N SER A 31 15.62 -7.10 -8.32
CA SER A 31 16.55 -6.86 -9.42
C SER A 31 17.96 -7.37 -9.11
N HIS A 32 18.50 -7.05 -7.93
CA HIS A 32 19.80 -7.54 -7.50
C HIS A 32 19.86 -9.06 -7.35
N VAL A 33 18.85 -9.69 -6.75
CA VAL A 33 18.79 -11.15 -6.58
C VAL A 33 18.72 -11.85 -7.94
N ASN A 34 17.88 -11.37 -8.85
CA ASN A 34 17.77 -11.94 -10.19
C ASN A 34 19.11 -11.85 -10.93
N THR A 35 19.74 -10.67 -10.92
CA THR A 35 20.97 -10.41 -11.70
C THR A 35 22.21 -11.08 -11.10
N SER A 36 22.31 -11.20 -9.77
CA SER A 36 23.53 -11.69 -9.11
C SER A 36 23.47 -13.15 -8.71
N VAL A 37 22.30 -13.63 -8.29
CA VAL A 37 22.15 -14.97 -7.70
C VAL A 37 21.53 -15.91 -8.72
N LEU A 38 20.36 -15.56 -9.27
CA LEU A 38 19.60 -16.48 -10.11
C LEU A 38 20.11 -16.58 -11.56
N ASP A 39 20.88 -15.61 -12.05
CA ASP A 39 21.41 -15.59 -13.42
C ASP A 39 22.53 -16.62 -13.67
N GLY A 40 23.08 -17.25 -12.61
CA GLY A 40 24.17 -18.22 -12.74
C GLY A 40 24.20 -19.34 -11.71
N TRP A 41 23.31 -19.32 -10.71
CA TRP A 41 23.23 -20.36 -9.70
C TRP A 41 21.93 -21.15 -9.84
N THR A 42 21.97 -22.19 -10.70
CA THR A 42 20.79 -23.05 -10.97
C THR A 42 21.05 -24.52 -10.65
N ASP A 43 22.31 -24.95 -10.61
CA ASP A 43 22.66 -26.37 -10.70
C ASP A 43 22.79 -27.05 -9.33
N SER A 44 22.05 -26.57 -8.33
CA SER A 44 22.09 -27.13 -6.98
C SER A 44 20.72 -27.18 -6.30
N GLN A 45 20.54 -28.12 -5.37
CA GLN A 45 19.35 -28.19 -4.52
C GLN A 45 19.14 -26.90 -3.70
N ALA A 46 20.22 -26.21 -3.34
CA ALA A 46 20.16 -24.93 -2.65
C ALA A 46 19.59 -23.82 -3.54
N ALA A 47 19.95 -23.80 -4.83
CA ALA A 47 19.39 -22.85 -5.81
C ALA A 47 17.88 -23.04 -6.00
N VAL A 48 17.41 -24.29 -6.02
CA VAL A 48 15.98 -24.62 -6.10
C VAL A 48 15.24 -24.12 -4.85
N GLN A 49 15.75 -24.42 -3.66
CA GLN A 49 15.15 -23.97 -2.40
C GLN A 49 15.16 -22.44 -2.28
N PHE A 50 16.25 -21.79 -2.66
CA PHE A 50 16.36 -20.34 -2.67
C PHE A 50 15.34 -19.70 -3.62
N SER A 51 15.19 -20.23 -4.83
CA SER A 51 14.21 -19.74 -5.81
C SER A 51 12.77 -19.84 -5.28
N ALA A 52 12.45 -20.93 -4.56
CA ALA A 52 11.14 -21.10 -3.93
C ALA A 52 10.90 -20.06 -2.82
N LEU A 53 11.89 -19.83 -1.95
CA LEU A 53 11.81 -18.79 -0.92
C LEU A 53 11.72 -17.38 -1.51
N TYR A 54 12.44 -17.13 -2.60
CA TYR A 54 12.40 -15.88 -3.33
C TYR A 54 11.01 -15.59 -3.90
N GLU A 55 10.37 -16.58 -4.52
CA GLU A 55 9.02 -16.41 -5.06
C GLU A 55 7.99 -16.21 -3.93
N GLN A 56 8.12 -16.95 -2.84
CA GLN A 56 7.30 -16.74 -1.64
C GLN A 56 7.44 -15.32 -1.10
N TRP A 57 8.68 -14.83 -0.97
CA TRP A 57 8.98 -13.48 -0.55
C TRP A 57 8.37 -12.44 -1.50
N ARG A 58 8.50 -12.65 -2.81
CA ARG A 58 7.96 -11.75 -3.85
C ARG A 58 6.45 -11.61 -3.74
N LEU A 59 5.73 -12.72 -3.59
CA LEU A 59 4.27 -12.73 -3.42
C LEU A 59 3.85 -12.06 -2.11
N SER A 60 4.53 -12.34 -1.00
CA SER A 60 4.24 -11.71 0.29
C SER A 60 4.47 -10.19 0.25
N ALA A 61 5.55 -9.73 -0.38
CA ALA A 61 5.85 -8.30 -0.50
C ALA A 61 4.81 -7.55 -1.36
N GLN A 62 4.31 -8.19 -2.42
CA GLN A 62 3.19 -7.65 -3.19
C GLN A 62 1.93 -7.53 -2.32
N GLY A 63 1.59 -8.58 -1.57
CA GLY A 63 0.41 -8.58 -0.70
C GLY A 63 0.45 -7.48 0.38
N VAL A 64 1.63 -7.15 0.92
CA VAL A 64 1.79 -6.02 1.85
C VAL A 64 1.48 -4.68 1.18
N SER A 65 2.00 -4.46 -0.04
CA SER A 65 1.77 -3.23 -0.79
C SER A 65 0.30 -3.06 -1.17
N ASP A 66 -0.36 -4.15 -1.56
CA ASP A 66 -1.80 -4.17 -1.88
C ASP A 66 -2.65 -3.88 -0.64
N ALA A 67 -2.31 -4.48 0.51
CA ALA A 67 -3.01 -4.23 1.76
C ALA A 67 -2.88 -2.78 2.23
N LEU A 68 -1.67 -2.22 2.17
CA LEU A 68 -1.42 -0.81 2.50
C LEU A 68 -2.18 0.13 1.56
N THR A 69 -2.17 -0.15 0.25
CA THR A 69 -2.94 0.62 -0.73
C THR A 69 -4.44 0.56 -0.45
N GLY A 70 -4.97 -0.64 -0.15
CA GLY A 70 -6.37 -0.85 0.20
C GLY A 70 -6.79 -0.11 1.47
N MET A 71 -5.97 -0.19 2.54
CA MET A 71 -6.20 0.56 3.77
C MET A 71 -6.22 2.08 3.51
N GLY A 72 -5.24 2.59 2.75
CA GLY A 72 -5.21 4.00 2.38
C GLY A 72 -6.42 4.43 1.56
N GLY A 73 -6.86 3.60 0.62
CA GLY A 73 -8.07 3.83 -0.18
C GLY A 73 -9.34 3.91 0.68
N LEU A 74 -9.53 2.97 1.61
CA LEU A 74 -10.68 2.97 2.52
C LEU A 74 -10.70 4.20 3.43
N LEU A 75 -9.54 4.55 4.01
CA LEU A 75 -9.42 5.74 4.86
C LEU A 75 -9.72 7.02 4.08
N GLY A 76 -9.23 7.13 2.84
CA GLY A 76 -9.51 8.25 1.95
C GLY A 76 -11.00 8.35 1.55
N GLN A 77 -11.64 7.22 1.25
CA GLN A 77 -13.08 7.18 0.95
C GLN A 77 -13.93 7.64 2.13
N VAL A 78 -13.59 7.19 3.34
CA VAL A 78 -14.29 7.59 4.57
C VAL A 78 -14.09 9.08 4.85
N ALA A 79 -12.87 9.61 4.69
CA ALA A 79 -12.62 11.04 4.83
C ALA A 79 -13.44 11.87 3.81
N GLY A 80 -13.48 11.43 2.54
CA GLY A 80 -14.23 12.10 1.50
C GLY A 80 -15.74 12.10 1.74
N SER A 81 -16.31 10.99 2.24
CA SER A 81 -17.73 10.92 2.56
C SER A 81 -18.11 11.84 3.72
N TYR A 82 -17.24 12.00 4.72
CA TYR A 82 -17.46 12.97 5.80
C TYR A 82 -17.43 14.42 5.29
N GLN A 83 -16.45 14.79 4.47
CA GLN A 83 -16.38 16.14 3.90
C GLN A 83 -17.60 16.45 3.03
N GLN A 84 -18.05 15.50 2.22
CA GLN A 84 -19.26 15.67 1.40
C GLN A 84 -20.50 15.86 2.26
N HIS A 85 -20.65 15.07 3.32
CA HIS A 85 -21.77 15.19 4.25
C HIS A 85 -21.80 16.58 4.91
N GLU A 86 -20.65 17.12 5.33
CA GLU A 86 -20.56 18.47 5.88
C GLU A 86 -20.92 19.55 4.84
N ALA A 87 -20.48 19.40 3.59
CA ALA A 87 -20.82 20.33 2.51
C ALA A 87 -22.32 20.32 2.19
N ASP A 88 -22.95 19.13 2.15
CA ASP A 88 -24.39 18.99 1.92
C ASP A 88 -25.20 19.63 3.04
N MET A 89 -24.77 19.49 4.30
CA MET A 89 -25.43 20.15 5.43
C MET A 89 -25.32 21.67 5.35
N ALA A 90 -24.13 22.20 4.99
CA ALA A 90 -23.93 23.63 4.80
C ALA A 90 -24.81 24.19 3.67
N ALA A 91 -24.93 23.46 2.55
CA ALA A 91 -25.78 23.84 1.42
C ALA A 91 -27.27 23.88 1.81
N ARG A 92 -27.74 22.91 2.60
CA ARG A 92 -29.13 22.88 3.11
C ARG A 92 -29.42 24.06 4.03
N ILE A 93 -28.49 24.41 4.93
CA ILE A 93 -28.65 25.58 5.81
C ILE A 93 -28.64 26.87 4.98
N GLY A 94 -27.72 27.00 4.04
CA GLY A 94 -27.66 28.16 3.14
C GLY A 94 -28.89 28.33 2.26
N ALA A 95 -29.60 27.25 1.93
CA ALA A 95 -30.86 27.30 1.19
C ALA A 95 -32.09 27.69 2.03
N LEU A 96 -31.97 27.67 3.36
CA LEU A 96 -33.03 28.05 4.31
C LEU A 96 -32.89 29.50 4.84
N LEU A 97 -31.80 30.18 4.48
CA LEU A 97 -31.52 31.58 4.79
C LEU A 97 -31.81 32.47 3.57
#